data_AF-A0A357IV20-F1
#
_entry.id   AF-A0A357IV20-F1
#
_cell.length_a   1.000
_cell.length_b   1.000
_cell.length_c   1.000
_cell.angle_alpha   90.00
_cell.angle_beta   90.00
_cell.angle_gamma   90.00
#
_symmetry.space_group_name_H-M   'P 1'
#
loop_
_entity.id
_entity.type
_entity.pdbx_description
1 polymer ?
#
loop_
_entity_poly.entity_id
_entity_poly.type
_entity_poly.pdbx_seq_one_letter_code
_entity_poly.pdbx_strand_id
1 'polypeptide(L)' 'ILITDHNVRETLKITDRAYIMYAGQILKSGTAQELVQDQRIKEIYLGEDFTL' A
#
# COMPACT_ATOMS: atom_id res chain seq x y z
N ILE A 1 -6.65 6.67 -13.56
CA ILE A 1 -6.06 5.40 -14.06
C ILE A 1 -6.18 4.40 -12.92
N LEU A 2 -6.56 3.16 -13.20
CA LEU A 2 -6.60 2.09 -12.21
C LEU A 2 -5.54 1.06 -12.59
N ILE A 3 -4.67 0.74 -11.64
CA ILE A 3 -3.63 -0.27 -11.79
C ILE A 3 -3.71 -1.25 -10.62
N THR A 4 -3.31 -2.49 -10.88
CA THR A 4 -3.16 -3.53 -9.87
C THR A 4 -1.83 -4.22 -10.11
N ASP A 5 -1.09 -4.47 -9.04
CA ASP A 5 0.21 -5.12 -9.08
C ASP A 5 0.45 -5.85 -7.75
N HIS A 6 1.36 -6.82 -7.76
CA HIS A 6 1.82 -7.49 -6.54
C HIS A 6 2.98 -6.74 -5.87
N ASN A 7 3.66 -5.85 -6.60
CA ASN A 7 4.71 -5.00 -6.10
C ASN A 7 4.12 -3.72 -5.48
N VAL A 8 3.64 -3.86 -4.24
CA VAL A 8 3.00 -2.78 -3.47
C VAL A 8 3.91 -1.55 -3.36
N ARG A 9 5.22 -1.74 -3.16
CA ARG A 9 6.19 -0.65 -2.97
C ARG A 9 6.26 0.28 -4.19
N GLU A 10 6.48 -0.29 -5.37
CA GLU A 10 6.59 0.51 -6.61
C GLU A 10 5.24 1.08 -7.02
N THR A 11 4.16 0.35 -6.77
CA THR A 11 2.80 0.83 -7.04
C THR A 11 2.47 2.07 -6.21
N LEU A 12 2.75 2.05 -4.91
CA LEU A 12 2.45 3.18 -4.02
C LEU A 12 3.24 4.44 -4.40
N LYS A 13 4.45 4.32 -4.95
CA LYS A 13 5.25 5.46 -5.41
C LYS A 13 4.63 6.23 -6.58
N ILE A 14 3.80 5.58 -7.40
CA ILE A 14 3.23 6.16 -8.62
C ILE A 14 1.72 6.44 -8.52
N THR A 15 1.10 6.18 -7.38
CA THR A 15 -0.35 6.34 -7.19
C THR A 15 -0.69 7.42 -6.16
N ASP A 16 -1.70 8.23 -6.43
CA ASP A 16 -2.22 9.20 -5.45
C ASP A 16 -2.96 8.51 -4.29
N ARG A 17 -3.69 7.43 -4.61
CA ARG A 17 -4.51 6.65 -3.67
C ARG A 17 -4.40 5.17 -3.96
N ALA A 18 -4.46 4.34 -2.93
CA ALA A 18 -4.47 2.89 -3.07
C ALA A 18 -5.44 2.20 -2.11
N TYR A 19 -5.76 0.96 -2.47
CA TYR A 19 -6.62 0.06 -1.72
C TYR A 19 -5.89 -1.26 -1.55
N ILE A 20 -5.67 -1.68 -0.31
CA ILE A 20 -5.04 -2.95 0.01
C ILE A 20 -6.14 -3.96 0.28
N MET A 21 -6.17 -5.00 -0.54
CA MET A 21 -7.16 -6.07 -0.45
C MET A 21 -6.56 -7.32 0.17
N TYR A 22 -7.31 -7.95 1.07
CA TYR A 22 -6.97 -9.23 1.68
C TYR A 22 -8.24 -10.06 1.88
N ALA A 23 -8.20 -11.34 1.49
CA ALA A 23 -9.34 -12.27 1.64
C ALA A 23 -10.69 -11.73 1.11
N GLY A 24 -10.66 -11.03 -0.03
CA GLY A 24 -11.87 -10.46 -0.65
C GLY A 24 -12.42 -9.20 0.03
N GLN A 25 -11.71 -8.64 1.02
CA GLN A 25 -12.10 -7.42 1.72
C GLN A 25 -11.03 -6.33 1.58
N ILE A 26 -11.45 -5.07 1.68
CA ILE A 26 -10.52 -3.94 1.78
C ILE A 26 -9.97 -3.93 3.20
N LEU A 27 -8.68 -4.27 3.34
CA LEU A 27 -7.97 -4.22 4.60
C LEU A 27 -7.68 -2.77 5.01
N LYS A 28 -7.29 -1.95 4.03
CA LYS A 28 -6.98 -0.53 4.22
C LYS A 28 -7.14 0.23 2.90
N SER A 29 -7.47 1.52 3.00
CA SER A 29 -7.50 2.44 1.87
C SER A 29 -7.04 3.83 2.31
N GLY A 30 -6.36 4.54 1.43
CA GLY A 30 -5.86 5.89 1.72
C GLY A 30 -4.99 6.42 0.59
N THR A 31 -4.38 7.57 0.83
CA THR A 31 -3.27 8.09 0.02
C THR A 31 -2.04 7.21 0.17
N ALA A 32 -1.11 7.26 -0.79
CA ALA A 32 0.14 6.54 -0.68
C ALA A 32 0.91 6.88 0.61
N GLN A 33 0.95 8.16 0.98
CA GLN A 33 1.59 8.66 2.20
C GLN A 33 0.95 8.12 3.48
N GLU A 34 -0.38 8.05 3.54
CA GLU A 34 -1.06 7.46 4.71
C GLU A 34 -0.76 5.96 4.84
N LEU A 35 -0.74 5.24 3.72
CA LEU A 35 -0.56 3.80 3.72
C LEU A 35 0.87 3.37 4.06
N VAL A 36 1.88 4.12 3.60
CA VAL A 36 3.28 3.82 3.93
C VAL A 36 3.67 4.27 5.33
N GLN A 37 2.88 5.14 5.99
CA GLN A 37 3.06 5.46 7.41
C GLN A 37 2.32 4.48 8.33
N ASP A 38 1.42 3.65 7.79
CA ASP A 38 0.67 2.67 8.57
C ASP A 38 1.57 1.50 8.98
N GLN A 39 1.77 1.36 10.30
CA GLN A 39 2.61 0.33 10.89
C GLN A 39 2.19 -1.09 10.48
N ARG A 40 0.89 -1.35 10.37
CA ARG A 40 0.38 -2.67 9.98
C ARG A 40 0.64 -2.96 8.51
N ILE A 41 0.61 -1.94 7.64
CA ILE A 41 0.97 -2.10 6.23
C ILE A 41 2.47 -2.31 6.07
N LYS A 42 3.30 -1.64 6.89
CA LYS A 42 4.74 -1.89 6.91
C LYS A 42 5.07 -3.34 7.27
N GLU A 43 4.47 -3.86 8.33
CA GLU A 43 4.71 -5.23 8.80
C GLU A 43 4.28 -6.29 7.77
N ILE A 44 3.15 -6.09 7.09
CA ILE A 44 2.56 -7.11 6.22
C ILE A 44 3.09 -7.02 4.77
N TYR A 45 3.37 -5.80 4.27
CA TYR A 45 3.58 -5.58 2.83
C TYR A 45 4.86 -4.81 2.47
N LEU A 46 5.34 -3.89 3.31
CA LEU A 46 6.47 -3.03 2.93
C LEU A 46 7.81 -3.42 3.57
N GLY A 47 7.83 -4.19 4.66
CA GLY A 47 9.03 -4.42 5.48
C GLY A 47 9.42 -3.18 6.31
N GLU A 48 10.21 -3.36 7.37
CA GLU A 48 10.54 -2.29 8.31
C GLU A 48 11.38 -1.15 7.69
N ASP A 49 12.13 -1.42 6.63
CA ASP A 49 13.06 -0.47 5.99
C ASP A 49 12.45 0.38 4.87
N PHE A 50 11.11 0.43 4.75
CA PHE A 50 10.49 1.15 3.65
C PHE A 50 10.42 2.68 3.84
N THR A 51 10.94 3.41 2.88
CA THR A 51 10.83 4.87 2.69
C THR A 51 10.28 5.20 1.30
N LEU A 52 9.44 6.24 1.23
CA LEU A 52 8.84 6.76 -0.01
C LEU A 52 9.87 7.41 -0.93
#